data_AF-A0A832IRX7-F1
#
_entry.id   AF-A0A832IRX7-F1
#
_cell.length_a   1.000
_cell.length_b   1.000
_cell.length_c   1.000
_cell.angle_alpha   90.00
_cell.angle_beta   90.00
_cell.angle_gamma   90.00
#
_symmetry.space_group_name_H-M   'P 1'
#
loop_
_entity.id
_entity.type
_entity.pdbx_description
1 polymer ?
#
loop_
_entity_poly.entity_id
_entity_poly.type
_entity_poly.pdbx_seq_one_letter_code
_entity_poly.pdbx_strand_id
1 'polypeptide(L)' 'NVDNPNGSVDAIAGICNREKNVFGLMPHPERALETLLGSDAGVAMLEGLFH' A
#
# COMPACT_ATOMS: atom_id res chain seq x y z
N ASN A 1 12.09 -15.41 -2.47
CA ASN A 1 10.95 -14.49 -2.43
C ASN A 1 10.93 -13.85 -1.08
N VAL A 2 11.05 -12.52 -1.04
CA VAL A 2 11.01 -11.79 0.22
C VAL A 2 9.59 -11.22 0.34
N ASP A 3 8.64 -12.07 0.71
CA ASP A 3 7.22 -11.68 0.87
C ASP A 3 7.05 -10.65 2.00
N ASN A 4 8.06 -10.53 2.87
CA ASN A 4 8.14 -9.59 3.98
C ASN A 4 9.54 -8.92 4.01
N PRO A 5 9.76 -7.82 3.27
CA PRO A 5 11.08 -7.21 3.09
C PRO A 5 11.65 -6.52 4.33
N ASN A 6 10.81 -6.20 5.30
CA ASN A 6 11.19 -5.49 6.52
C ASN A 6 11.10 -6.37 7.78
N GLY A 7 10.64 -7.61 7.67
CA GLY A 7 10.49 -8.53 8.80
C GLY A 7 9.37 -8.14 9.77
N SER A 8 8.40 -7.33 9.35
CA SER A 8 7.24 -6.98 10.18
C SER A 8 6.53 -8.23 10.71
N VAL A 9 6.08 -8.19 11.97
CA VAL A 9 5.19 -9.22 12.53
C VAL A 9 3.96 -9.34 11.64
N ASP A 10 3.55 -10.57 11.33
CA ASP A 10 2.43 -10.91 10.44
C ASP A 10 2.49 -10.26 9.05
N ALA A 11 3.69 -9.85 8.60
CA ALA A 11 3.91 -9.10 7.36
C ALA A 11 3.05 -7.81 7.26
N ILE A 12 2.75 -7.17 8.39
CA ILE A 12 1.97 -5.93 8.42
C ILE A 12 2.73 -4.83 7.67
N ALA A 13 2.16 -4.38 6.55
CA ALA A 13 2.68 -3.32 5.69
C ALA A 13 1.86 -2.02 5.77
N GLY A 14 0.74 -2.03 6.50
CA GLY A 14 -0.10 -0.85 6.69
C GLY A 14 -1.10 -1.01 7.84
N ILE A 15 -1.53 0.12 8.39
CA ILE A 15 -2.52 0.21 9.48
C ILE A 15 -3.50 1.35 9.21
N CYS A 16 -4.67 1.31 9.86
CA CYS A 16 -5.62 2.43 9.86
C CYS A 16 -6.16 2.69 11.26
N ASN A 17 -6.67 3.90 11.48
CA ASN A 17 -7.44 4.18 12.69
C ASN A 17 -8.80 3.49 12.67
N ARG A 18 -9.48 3.47 13.82
CA ARG A 18 -10.79 2.80 13.95
C ARG A 18 -11.85 3.40 13.04
N GLU A 19 -11.79 4.71 12.83
CA GLU A 19 -12.71 5.47 11.98
C GLU A 19 -12.40 5.32 10.48
N LYS A 20 -11.31 4.62 10.12
CA LYS A 20 -10.88 4.31 8.74
C LYS A 20 -10.72 5.54 7.84
N ASN A 21 -10.27 6.65 8.41
CA ASN A 21 -10.01 7.89 7.67
C ASN A 21 -8.55 8.35 7.74
N VAL A 22 -7.70 7.63 8.49
CA VAL A 22 -6.25 7.84 8.56
C VAL A 22 -5.57 6.50 8.32
N PHE A 23 -4.65 6.47 7.36
CA PHE A 23 -3.91 5.28 6.95
C PHE A 23 -2.40 5.53 7.04
N GLY A 24 -1.67 4.59 7.64
CA GLY A 24 -0.21 4.54 7.62
C GLY A 24 0.25 3.36 6.77
N LEU A 25 1.08 3.61 5.76
CA LEU A 25 1.53 2.61 4.80
C LEU A 25 3.07 2.63 4.73
N MET A 26 3.67 1.45 4.70
CA MET A 26 5.06 1.24 4.28
C MET A 26 5.23 1.13 2.76
N PRO A 27 4.33 0.50 1.98
CA PRO A 27 4.44 0.55 0.53
C PRO A 27 4.13 1.96 0.01
N HIS A 28 4.67 2.26 -1.17
CA HIS A 28 4.51 3.54 -1.85
C HIS A 28 3.59 3.37 -3.08
N PRO A 29 2.25 3.25 -2.92
CA PRO A 29 1.33 3.06 -4.03
C PRO A 29 1.37 4.22 -5.03
N GLU A 30 1.76 5.42 -4.60
CA GLU A 30 1.96 6.58 -5.47
C GLU A 30 3.08 6.39 -6.50
N ARG A 31 4.00 5.45 -6.26
CA ARG A 31 5.07 5.10 -7.21
C ARG A 31 4.67 4.02 -8.21
N ALA A 32 3.51 3.39 -8.01
CA ALA A 32 2.98 2.29 -8.82
C ALA A 32 1.70 2.73 -9.55
N LEU A 33 1.70 3.92 -10.14
CA LEU A 33 0.55 4.47 -10.87
C LEU A 33 0.63 4.27 -12.38
N GLU A 34 1.81 3.92 -12.90
CA GLU A 34 2.07 3.83 -14.33
C GLU A 34 2.88 2.57 -14.62
N THR A 35 2.44 1.79 -15.61
CA THR A 35 3.17 0.58 -16.04
C THR A 35 4.60 0.88 -16.48
N LEU A 36 4.87 2.09 -16.98
CA LEU A 36 6.22 2.59 -17.29
C LEU A 36 7.16 2.60 -16.07
N LEU A 37 6.63 2.83 -14.87
CA LEU A 37 7.36 2.82 -13.60
C LEU A 37 7.44 1.43 -12.95
N GLY A 38 6.91 0.41 -13.62
CA GLY A 38 7.01 -1.00 -13.24
C GLY A 38 5.69 -1.65 -12.82
N SER A 39 4.66 -0.87 -12.46
CA SER A 39 3.32 -1.37 -12.13
C SER A 39 2.31 -0.21 -12.07
N ASP A 40 1.04 -0.51 -12.33
CA ASP A 40 -0.13 0.36 -12.12
C ASP A 40 -1.01 -0.08 -10.93
N ALA A 41 -0.56 -1.07 -10.13
CA ALA A 41 -1.35 -1.64 -9.03
C ALA A 41 -1.69 -0.63 -7.92
N GLY A 42 -0.93 0.46 -7.81
CA GLY A 42 -1.19 1.54 -6.86
C GLY A 42 -2.49 2.31 -7.15
N VAL A 43 -2.95 2.31 -8.41
CA VAL A 43 -4.21 2.98 -8.80
C VAL A 43 -5.39 2.38 -8.04
N ALA A 44 -5.59 1.06 -8.15
CA ALA A 44 -6.70 0.37 -7.49
C ALA A 44 -6.66 0.53 -5.96
N MET A 45 -5.46 0.56 -5.37
CA MET A 45 -5.29 0.77 -3.93
C MET A 45 -5.73 2.18 -3.51
N LEU A 46 -5.28 3.22 -4.22
CA LEU A 46 -5.64 4.60 -3.90
C LEU A 46 -7.12 4.87 -4.18
N GLU A 47 -7.66 4.37 -5.28
CA GLU A 47 -9.10 4.48 -5.57
C GLU A 47 -9.95 3.88 -4.45
N GLY A 48 -9.55 2.76 -3.86
CA GLY A 48 -10.24 2.15 -2.72
C GLY A 48 -10.22 2.98 -1.43
N LEU A 49 -9.36 3.99 -1.31
CA LEU A 49 -9.35 4.93 -0.17
C LEU A 49 -10.35 6.08 -0.32
N PHE A 50 -10.78 6.36 -1.56
CA PHE A 50 -11.67 7.49 -1.87
C PHE A 50 -13.13 7.08 -2.10
N HIS A 51 -13.42 5.78 -2.04
CA HIS A 51 -14.77 5.20 -2.11
C HIS A 51 -15.28 4.80 -0.73
#